data_AF-A0A067MFQ2-F1
#
_entry.id   AF-A0A067MFQ2-F1
#
_cell.length_a   1.000
_cell.length_b   1.000
_cell.length_c   1.000
_cell.angle_alpha   90.00
_cell.angle_beta   90.00
_cell.angle_gamma   90.00
#
_symmetry.space_group_name_H-M   'P 1'
#
loop_
_entity.id
_entity.type
_entity.pdbx_description
1 polymer ?
#
loop_
_entity_poly.entity_id
_entity_poly.type
_entity_poly.pdbx_seq_one_letter_code
_entity_poly.pdbx_strand_id
1 'polypeptide(L)'
;MPSSPAFLERTATILRASRPPGWCFGPILFGVGVIHSKVTPTTLPDLVGAAIQILTLSLPLCIIVFGLNDVYDYETDTRNPRKVDGEDIAVLPPVYHQGVQRAAWISSVVVMAASLGTRRIENILATSALVLLGWQYSAPPIRFKDIPILDSLSNGTIVFLSWLVGFSFGGESIFSTPPKGYMLLLCGAGLHALGAVMDADSDAAAGQRTIATYLGARRATIFATLT
;
A
#
# COMPACT_ATOMS: atom_id res chain seq x y z
N MET A 1 18.39 -29.25 11.26
CA MET A 1 18.02 -27.98 10.61
C MET A 1 16.67 -28.19 9.95
N PRO A 2 15.67 -27.31 10.14
CA PRO A 2 14.43 -27.41 9.37
C PRO A 2 14.77 -27.32 7.88
N SER A 3 14.21 -28.23 7.08
CA SER A 3 14.39 -28.24 5.63
C SER A 3 13.95 -26.90 5.06
N SER A 4 14.76 -26.34 4.15
CA SER A 4 14.35 -25.15 3.41
C SER A 4 12.98 -25.39 2.75
N PRO A 5 11.99 -24.51 2.94
CA PRO A 5 10.66 -24.71 2.35
C PRO A 5 10.76 -24.80 0.83
N ALA A 6 9.90 -25.61 0.24
CA ALA A 6 9.90 -25.87 -1.19
C ALA A 6 9.64 -24.58 -1.99
N PHE A 7 10.13 -24.50 -3.22
CA PHE A 7 9.97 -23.29 -4.06
C PHE A 7 8.50 -22.88 -4.25
N LEU A 8 7.61 -23.86 -4.47
CA LEU A 8 6.18 -23.62 -4.64
C LEU A 8 5.54 -23.04 -3.38
N GLU A 9 5.95 -23.53 -2.21
CA GLU A 9 5.47 -23.07 -0.92
C GLU A 9 5.90 -21.62 -0.66
N ARG A 10 7.18 -21.29 -0.92
CA ARG A 10 7.67 -19.91 -0.80
C ARG A 10 6.91 -18.95 -1.70
N THR A 11 6.69 -19.34 -2.95
CA THR A 11 5.96 -18.51 -3.92
C THR A 11 4.51 -18.31 -3.50
N ALA A 12 3.82 -19.37 -3.09
CA ALA A 12 2.45 -19.30 -2.59
C ALA A 12 2.33 -18.39 -1.36
N THR A 13 3.29 -18.47 -0.43
CA THR A 13 3.33 -17.61 0.76
C THR A 13 3.51 -16.13 0.38
N ILE A 14 4.41 -15.80 -0.55
CA ILE A 14 4.59 -14.41 -1.02
C ILE A 14 3.31 -13.89 -1.67
N LEU A 15 2.64 -14.70 -2.51
CA LEU A 15 1.39 -14.32 -3.15
C LEU A 15 0.28 -14.06 -2.12
N ARG A 16 0.16 -14.90 -1.08
CA ARG A 16 -0.81 -14.69 0.00
C ARG A 16 -0.50 -13.42 0.81
N ALA A 17 0.76 -13.21 1.19
CA ALA A 17 1.20 -12.02 1.92
C ALA A 17 0.95 -10.71 1.14
N SER A 18 0.94 -10.77 -0.20
CA SER A 18 0.58 -9.63 -1.05
C SER A 18 -0.93 -9.32 -1.10
N ARG A 19 -1.78 -10.07 -0.40
CA ARG A 19 -3.24 -9.88 -0.31
C ARG A 19 -3.91 -9.78 -1.69
N PRO A 20 -4.13 -10.90 -2.41
CA PRO A 20 -4.72 -10.91 -3.76
C PRO A 20 -6.00 -10.07 -3.96
N PRO A 21 -6.94 -10.00 -2.99
CA PRO A 21 -8.09 -9.08 -3.10
C PRO A 21 -7.69 -7.61 -3.26
N GLY A 22 -6.51 -7.23 -2.76
CA GLY A 22 -5.93 -5.90 -2.84
C GLY A 22 -5.35 -5.53 -4.21
N TRP A 23 -5.09 -6.51 -5.10
CA TRP A 23 -4.33 -6.27 -6.34
C TRP A 23 -5.03 -5.35 -7.34
N CYS A 24 -6.35 -5.16 -7.22
CA CYS A 24 -7.10 -4.27 -8.10
C CYS A 24 -7.07 -2.79 -7.66
N PHE A 25 -6.74 -2.49 -6.39
CA PHE A 25 -6.84 -1.11 -5.89
C PHE A 25 -5.88 -0.15 -6.59
N GLY A 26 -4.60 -0.49 -6.67
CA GLY A 26 -3.60 0.31 -7.38
C GLY A 26 -3.96 0.56 -8.84
N PRO A 27 -4.27 -0.49 -9.63
CA PRO A 27 -4.79 -0.37 -11.00
C PRO A 27 -6.01 0.54 -11.15
N ILE A 28 -7.01 0.43 -10.26
CA ILE A 28 -8.23 1.24 -10.32
C ILE A 28 -7.88 2.71 -10.08
N LEU A 29 -7.09 3.01 -9.04
CA LEU A 29 -6.69 4.37 -8.71
C LEU A 29 -5.85 5.01 -9.83
N PHE A 30 -4.92 4.25 -10.41
CA PHE A 30 -4.18 4.66 -11.60
C PHE A 30 -5.11 5.01 -12.76
N GLY A 31 -6.08 4.14 -13.07
CA GLY A 31 -7.06 4.40 -14.13
C GLY A 31 -7.88 5.67 -13.90
N VAL A 32 -8.33 5.91 -12.66
CA VAL A 32 -9.01 7.15 -12.27
C VAL A 32 -8.07 8.37 -12.46
N GLY A 33 -6.79 8.21 -12.16
CA GLY A 33 -5.74 9.20 -12.44
C GLY A 33 -5.68 9.59 -13.91
N VAL A 34 -5.54 8.59 -14.78
CA VAL A 34 -5.50 8.78 -16.24
C VAL A 34 -6.77 9.48 -16.73
N ILE A 35 -7.95 9.06 -16.28
CA ILE A 35 -9.22 9.71 -16.64
C ILE A 35 -9.23 11.18 -16.20
N HIS A 36 -8.76 11.48 -14.99
CA HIS A 36 -8.69 12.85 -14.47
C HIS A 36 -7.67 13.72 -15.21
N SER A 37 -6.63 13.13 -15.80
CA SER A 37 -5.68 13.86 -16.66
C SER A 37 -6.31 14.35 -17.96
N LYS A 38 -7.47 13.80 -18.35
CA LYS A 38 -8.14 14.03 -19.64
C LYS A 38 -7.30 13.63 -20.87
N VAL A 39 -6.15 12.99 -20.66
CA VAL A 39 -5.29 12.45 -21.71
C VAL A 39 -5.43 10.94 -21.71
N THR A 40 -6.21 10.43 -22.66
CA THR A 40 -6.39 8.98 -22.83
C THR A 40 -5.26 8.42 -23.71
N PRO A 41 -4.56 7.36 -23.27
CA PRO A 41 -3.63 6.63 -24.12
C PRO A 41 -4.31 6.10 -25.38
N THR A 42 -3.87 6.55 -26.56
CA THR A 42 -4.45 6.13 -27.85
C THR A 42 -3.46 5.39 -28.75
N THR A 43 -2.16 5.60 -28.56
CA THR A 43 -1.13 4.91 -29.33
C THR A 43 -0.79 3.57 -28.69
N LEU A 44 -0.36 2.58 -29.49
CA LEU A 44 0.08 1.29 -28.97
C LEU A 44 1.20 1.43 -27.91
N PRO A 45 2.24 2.26 -28.11
CA PRO A 45 3.24 2.50 -27.06
C PRO A 45 2.65 3.02 -25.75
N ASP A 46 1.71 3.97 -25.80
CA ASP A 46 1.10 4.52 -24.58
C ASP A 46 0.23 3.47 -23.88
N LEU A 47 -0.52 2.67 -24.64
CA LEU A 47 -1.32 1.56 -24.11
C LEU A 47 -0.44 0.49 -23.44
N VAL A 48 0.67 0.12 -24.07
CA VAL A 48 1.65 -0.81 -23.50
C VAL A 48 2.28 -0.22 -22.24
N GLY A 49 2.67 1.06 -22.27
CA GLY A 49 3.21 1.76 -21.10
C GLY A 49 2.23 1.80 -19.91
N ALA A 50 0.96 2.11 -20.18
CA ALA A 50 -0.10 2.12 -19.19
C ALA A 50 -0.33 0.71 -18.62
N ALA A 51 -0.39 -0.32 -19.48
CA ALA A 51 -0.56 -1.70 -19.06
C ALA A 51 0.60 -2.17 -18.17
N ILE A 52 1.84 -1.82 -18.52
CA ILE A 52 3.02 -2.13 -17.68
C ILE A 52 2.87 -1.46 -16.31
N GLN A 53 2.54 -0.17 -16.24
CA GLN A 53 2.35 0.50 -14.95
C GLN A 53 1.24 -0.13 -14.12
N ILE A 54 0.08 -0.39 -14.73
CA ILE A 54 -1.05 -1.08 -14.09
C ILE A 54 -0.60 -2.41 -13.48
N LEU A 55 0.12 -3.23 -14.23
CA LEU A 55 0.62 -4.51 -13.73
C LEU A 55 1.57 -4.32 -12.55
N THR A 56 2.46 -3.32 -12.60
CA THR A 56 3.36 -3.04 -11.47
C THR A 56 2.67 -2.49 -10.22
N LEU A 57 1.55 -1.77 -10.39
CA LEU A 57 0.74 -1.26 -9.28
C LEU A 57 -0.21 -2.31 -8.69
N SER A 58 -0.24 -3.52 -9.25
CA SER A 58 -0.98 -4.67 -8.71
C SER A 58 -0.11 -5.47 -7.72
N LEU A 59 0.23 -6.72 -8.04
CA LEU A 59 1.05 -7.61 -7.22
C LEU A 59 2.35 -6.96 -6.69
N PRO A 60 3.19 -6.29 -7.51
CA PRO A 60 4.46 -5.76 -7.00
C PRO A 60 4.27 -4.67 -5.93
N LEU A 61 3.39 -3.70 -6.16
CA LEU A 61 3.06 -2.69 -5.14
C LEU A 61 2.46 -3.33 -3.88
N CYS A 62 1.57 -4.30 -4.05
CA CYS A 62 0.98 -5.00 -2.90
C CYS A 62 2.01 -5.81 -2.10
N ILE A 63 3.06 -6.36 -2.71
CA ILE A 63 4.18 -6.96 -1.96
C ILE A 63 4.90 -5.91 -1.10
N ILE A 64 5.12 -4.71 -1.64
CA ILE A 64 5.77 -3.61 -0.90
C ILE A 64 4.88 -3.20 0.29
N VAL A 65 3.60 -2.95 0.07
CA VAL A 65 2.70 -2.41 1.10
C VAL A 65 2.32 -3.48 2.14
N PHE A 66 1.92 -4.67 1.69
CA PHE A 66 1.37 -5.71 2.57
C PHE A 66 2.39 -6.77 2.95
N GLY A 67 3.27 -7.18 2.03
CA GLY A 67 4.30 -8.17 2.35
C GLY A 67 5.28 -7.66 3.41
N LEU A 68 5.73 -6.40 3.31
CA LEU A 68 6.57 -5.80 4.34
C LEU A 68 5.82 -5.62 5.67
N ASN A 69 4.52 -5.31 5.61
CA ASN A 69 3.69 -5.22 6.80
C ASN A 69 3.75 -6.51 7.63
N ASP A 70 3.48 -7.66 6.99
CA ASP A 70 3.50 -8.96 7.68
C ASP A 70 4.91 -9.34 8.22
N VAL A 71 5.98 -8.87 7.56
CA VAL A 71 7.36 -9.09 8.02
C VAL A 71 7.67 -8.27 9.28
N TYR A 72 7.35 -6.97 9.25
CA TYR A 72 7.72 -6.03 10.32
C TYR A 72 6.76 -6.04 11.51
N ASP A 73 5.62 -6.72 11.39
CA ASP A 73 4.59 -6.85 12.43
C ASP A 73 4.52 -8.26 13.04
N TYR A 74 5.44 -9.17 12.71
CA TYR A 74 5.43 -10.55 13.22
C TYR A 74 5.18 -10.65 14.74
N GLU A 75 5.86 -9.82 15.54
CA GLU A 75 5.72 -9.83 17.01
C GLU A 75 4.35 -9.34 17.49
N THR A 76 3.73 -8.38 16.80
CA THR A 76 2.37 -7.92 17.13
C THR A 76 1.32 -8.90 16.60
N ASP A 77 1.56 -9.50 15.44
CA ASP A 77 0.66 -10.45 14.79
C ASP A 77 0.54 -11.76 15.57
N THR A 78 1.62 -12.23 16.20
CA THR A 78 1.59 -13.39 17.10
C THR A 78 0.78 -13.16 18.39
N ARG A 79 0.44 -11.90 18.70
CA ARG A 79 -0.39 -11.52 19.85
C ARG A 79 -1.82 -11.14 19.46
N ASN A 80 -2.12 -11.03 18.17
CA ASN A 80 -3.45 -10.65 17.69
C ASN A 80 -4.35 -11.89 17.55
N PRO A 81 -5.43 -12.02 18.34
CA PRO A 81 -6.32 -13.18 18.29
C PRO A 81 -6.87 -13.47 16.88
N ARG A 82 -7.26 -12.45 16.11
CA ARG A 82 -7.82 -12.62 14.76
C ARG A 82 -6.86 -13.29 13.77
N LYS A 83 -5.56 -13.02 13.91
CA LYS A 83 -4.50 -13.61 13.07
C LYS A 83 -4.06 -14.98 13.54
N VAL A 84 -4.13 -15.24 14.84
CA VAL A 84 -3.77 -16.54 15.44
C VAL A 84 -4.89 -17.56 15.24
N ASP A 85 -6.14 -17.15 15.41
CA ASP A 85 -7.33 -18.01 15.28
C ASP A 85 -7.74 -18.23 13.81
N GLY A 86 -7.08 -17.55 12.87
CA GLY A 86 -7.22 -17.75 11.43
C GLY A 86 -8.50 -17.15 10.83
N GLU A 87 -9.11 -16.17 11.51
CA GLU A 87 -10.27 -15.44 11.00
C GLU A 87 -9.90 -14.55 9.79
N ASP A 88 -8.65 -14.09 9.73
CA ASP A 88 -8.12 -13.26 8.65
C ASP A 88 -6.89 -13.89 7.95
N ILE A 89 -5.78 -13.13 7.83
CA ILE A 89 -4.53 -13.58 7.22
C ILE A 89 -3.61 -14.12 8.33
N ALA A 90 -3.21 -15.38 8.20
CA ALA A 90 -2.32 -16.04 9.15
C ALA A 90 -0.97 -15.32 9.29
N VAL A 91 -0.41 -15.36 10.50
CA VAL A 91 0.91 -14.81 10.84
C VAL A 91 1.99 -15.35 9.90
N LEU A 92 2.78 -14.45 9.30
CA LEU A 92 3.86 -14.84 8.38
C LEU A 92 5.04 -15.47 9.14
N PRO A 93 5.39 -16.74 8.89
CA PRO A 93 6.48 -17.39 9.62
C PRO A 93 7.85 -16.77 9.32
N PRO A 94 8.77 -16.66 10.31
CA PRO A 94 10.07 -16.01 10.13
C PRO A 94 10.94 -16.58 9.01
N VAL A 95 10.77 -17.87 8.68
CA VAL A 95 11.50 -18.54 7.60
C VAL A 95 11.25 -17.90 6.22
N TYR A 96 10.12 -17.19 6.02
CA TYR A 96 9.80 -16.53 4.75
C TYR A 96 10.16 -15.04 4.73
N HIS A 97 10.52 -14.42 5.86
CA HIS A 97 10.74 -12.97 5.96
C HIS A 97 11.78 -12.46 4.96
N GLN A 98 12.93 -13.13 4.87
CA GLN A 98 13.97 -12.75 3.90
C GLN A 98 13.49 -12.87 2.45
N GLY A 99 12.65 -13.86 2.14
CA GLY A 99 12.07 -14.04 0.81
C GLY A 99 11.14 -12.89 0.45
N VAL A 100 10.25 -12.51 1.37
CA VAL A 100 9.31 -11.40 1.20
C VAL A 100 10.05 -10.06 1.07
N GLN A 101 11.06 -9.80 1.91
CA GLN A 101 11.88 -8.58 1.79
C GLN A 101 12.61 -8.49 0.45
N ARG A 102 13.18 -9.60 -0.04
CA ARG A 102 13.79 -9.64 -1.39
C ARG A 102 12.75 -9.38 -2.48
N ALA A 103 11.57 -9.98 -2.38
CA ALA A 103 10.48 -9.75 -3.30
C ALA A 103 10.02 -8.28 -3.29
N ALA A 104 9.99 -7.63 -2.13
CA ALA A 104 9.66 -6.20 -2.00
C ALA A 104 10.73 -5.30 -2.66
N TRP A 105 12.02 -5.61 -2.50
CA TRP A 105 13.10 -4.90 -3.20
C TRP A 105 13.00 -5.06 -4.73
N ILE A 106 12.81 -6.29 -5.21
CA ILE A 106 12.62 -6.56 -6.64
C ILE A 106 11.38 -5.82 -7.16
N SER A 107 10.27 -5.86 -6.42
CA SER A 107 9.04 -5.16 -6.75
C SER A 107 9.25 -3.64 -6.83
N SER A 108 10.03 -3.08 -5.91
CA SER A 108 10.38 -1.65 -5.92
C SER A 108 11.14 -1.29 -7.19
N VAL A 109 12.12 -2.10 -7.59
CA VAL A 109 12.87 -1.90 -8.85
C VAL A 109 11.95 -2.01 -10.06
N VAL A 110 11.06 -2.99 -10.11
CA VAL A 110 10.12 -3.21 -11.22
C VAL A 110 9.13 -2.04 -11.36
N VAL A 111 8.55 -1.58 -10.25
CA VAL A 111 7.65 -0.41 -10.21
C VAL A 111 8.38 0.85 -10.68
N MET A 112 9.59 1.08 -10.19
CA MET A 112 10.40 2.23 -10.61
C MET A 112 10.81 2.15 -12.08
N ALA A 113 11.17 0.97 -12.58
CA ALA A 113 11.53 0.78 -13.99
C ALA A 113 10.36 1.09 -14.94
N ALA A 114 9.14 0.68 -14.57
CA ALA A 114 7.92 1.01 -15.31
C ALA A 114 7.68 2.53 -15.38
N SER A 115 7.93 3.24 -14.28
CA SER A 115 7.81 4.70 -14.23
C SER A 115 8.89 5.40 -15.06
N LEU A 116 10.16 4.97 -14.95
CA LEU A 116 11.27 5.50 -15.75
C LEU A 116 11.02 5.34 -17.26
N GLY A 117 10.37 4.25 -17.66
CA GLY A 117 9.98 4.01 -19.06
C GLY A 117 9.07 5.08 -19.66
N THR A 118 8.31 5.81 -18.84
CA THR A 118 7.46 6.92 -19.32
C THR A 118 8.26 8.15 -19.74
N ARG A 119 9.49 8.31 -19.22
CA ARG A 119 10.32 9.52 -19.36
C ARG A 119 9.64 10.79 -18.86
N ARG A 120 8.65 10.67 -17.97
CA ARG A 120 7.96 11.81 -17.34
C ARG A 120 8.44 11.97 -15.91
N ILE A 121 9.14 13.07 -15.62
CA ILE A 121 9.69 13.34 -14.28
C ILE A 121 8.61 13.33 -13.20
N GLU A 122 7.43 13.86 -13.50
CA GLU A 122 6.30 13.92 -12.55
C GLU A 122 5.80 12.53 -12.16
N ASN A 123 5.73 11.61 -13.13
CA ASN A 123 5.37 10.22 -12.87
C ASN A 123 6.45 9.50 -12.05
N ILE A 124 7.73 9.78 -12.32
CA ILE A 124 8.86 9.24 -11.57
C ILE A 124 8.82 9.72 -10.11
N LEU A 125 8.54 11.02 -9.87
CA LEU A 125 8.44 11.57 -8.53
C LEU A 125 7.25 10.99 -7.75
N ALA A 126 6.06 10.93 -8.37
CA ALA A 126 4.88 10.33 -7.76
C ALA A 126 5.11 8.85 -7.40
N THR A 127 5.71 8.09 -8.33
CA THR A 127 6.02 6.66 -8.11
C THR A 127 7.09 6.48 -7.03
N SER A 128 8.13 7.33 -7.02
CA SER A 128 9.18 7.30 -5.98
C SER A 128 8.58 7.55 -4.60
N ALA A 129 7.72 8.56 -4.47
CA ALA A 129 7.02 8.85 -3.23
C ALA A 129 6.12 7.69 -2.79
N LEU A 130 5.42 7.05 -3.73
CA LEU A 130 4.56 5.90 -3.46
C LEU A 130 5.36 4.70 -2.92
N VAL A 131 6.46 4.35 -3.59
CA VAL A 131 7.34 3.25 -3.16
C VAL A 131 7.96 3.57 -1.81
N LEU A 132 8.50 4.77 -1.63
CA LEU A 132 9.08 5.21 -0.36
C LEU A 132 8.07 5.12 0.78
N LEU A 133 6.85 5.64 0.56
CA LEU A 133 5.80 5.60 1.56
C LEU A 133 5.33 4.18 1.86
N GLY A 134 5.23 3.31 0.85
CA GLY A 134 4.89 1.90 1.02
C GLY A 134 5.88 1.17 1.93
N TRP A 135 7.18 1.40 1.73
CA TRP A 135 8.20 0.92 2.67
C TRP A 135 8.02 1.53 4.05
N GLN A 136 7.94 2.86 4.09
CA GLN A 136 8.06 3.62 5.32
C GLN A 136 6.83 3.53 6.22
N TYR A 137 5.70 3.08 5.67
CA TYR A 137 4.51 2.74 6.41
C TYR A 137 4.79 1.66 7.46
N SER A 138 5.44 0.55 7.08
CA SER A 138 5.68 -0.61 7.96
C SER A 138 7.13 -0.77 8.41
N ALA A 139 8.09 -0.36 7.59
CA ALA A 139 9.52 -0.54 7.86
C ALA A 139 10.10 0.64 8.67
N PRO A 140 11.15 0.42 9.49
CA PRO A 140 11.91 1.51 10.11
C PRO A 140 12.57 2.43 9.05
N PRO A 141 12.91 3.69 9.40
CA PRO A 141 12.89 4.25 10.75
C PRO A 141 11.57 4.90 11.21
N ILE A 142 10.71 5.35 10.30
CA ILE A 142 9.54 6.16 10.66
C ILE A 142 8.35 5.30 11.12
N ARG A 143 8.08 4.16 10.44
CA ARG A 143 6.91 3.29 10.68
C ARG A 143 5.61 4.08 10.89
N PHE A 144 5.11 4.73 9.83
CA PHE A 144 3.91 5.59 9.94
C PHE A 144 2.71 4.89 10.59
N LYS A 145 2.59 3.56 10.43
CA LYS A 145 1.53 2.77 11.07
C LYS A 145 1.49 2.87 12.59
N ASP A 146 2.61 3.21 13.24
CA ASP A 146 2.75 3.30 14.70
C ASP A 146 2.61 4.75 15.21
N ILE A 147 2.33 5.71 14.31
CA ILE A 147 2.15 7.12 14.63
C ILE A 147 0.67 7.48 14.46
N PRO A 148 -0.10 7.64 15.56
CA PRO A 148 -1.53 7.96 15.48
C PRO A 148 -1.81 9.18 14.60
N ILE A 149 -2.91 9.13 13.86
CA ILE A 149 -3.32 10.11 12.84
C ILE A 149 -2.49 9.98 11.56
N LEU A 150 -1.16 9.89 11.66
CA LEU A 150 -0.30 9.70 10.50
C LEU A 150 -0.43 8.29 9.91
N ASP A 151 -0.79 7.28 10.70
CA ASP A 151 -1.18 5.95 10.23
C ASP A 151 -2.29 6.05 9.16
N SER A 152 -3.32 6.83 9.43
CA SER A 152 -4.46 7.00 8.53
C SER A 152 -4.15 7.96 7.38
N LEU A 153 -3.51 9.11 7.66
CA LEU A 153 -3.13 10.06 6.61
C LEU A 153 -2.12 9.48 5.62
N SER A 154 -1.20 8.62 6.07
CA SER A 154 -0.25 7.94 5.18
C SER A 154 -0.96 6.94 4.26
N ASN A 155 -1.96 6.19 4.74
CA ASN A 155 -2.80 5.35 3.87
C ASN A 155 -3.58 6.19 2.84
N GLY A 156 -4.19 7.29 3.27
CA GLY A 156 -4.78 8.26 2.35
C GLY A 156 -3.78 8.76 1.31
N THR A 157 -2.55 9.03 1.73
CA THR A 157 -1.47 9.48 0.84
C THR A 157 -1.05 8.38 -0.16
N ILE A 158 -1.05 7.10 0.23
CA ILE A 158 -0.84 5.97 -0.70
C ILE A 158 -1.95 5.93 -1.76
N VAL A 159 -3.21 6.13 -1.37
CA VAL A 159 -4.35 6.22 -2.30
C VAL A 159 -4.16 7.38 -3.28
N PHE A 160 -3.84 8.56 -2.75
CA PHE A 160 -3.56 9.75 -3.54
C PHE A 160 -2.39 9.55 -4.51
N LEU A 161 -1.28 8.99 -4.05
CA LEU A 161 -0.10 8.78 -4.88
C LEU A 161 -0.36 7.75 -5.97
N SER A 162 -1.10 6.67 -5.68
CA SER A 162 -1.51 5.69 -6.70
C SER A 162 -2.35 6.35 -7.81
N TRP A 163 -3.25 7.25 -7.43
CA TRP A 163 -3.98 8.10 -8.37
C TRP A 163 -3.06 9.08 -9.12
N LEU A 164 -2.12 9.72 -8.42
CA LEU A 164 -1.20 10.72 -8.98
C LEU A 164 -0.24 10.11 -10.01
N VAL A 165 0.17 8.85 -9.82
CA VAL A 165 0.92 8.10 -10.85
C VAL A 165 0.12 8.03 -12.14
N GLY A 166 -1.17 7.72 -12.09
CA GLY A 166 -2.05 7.74 -13.27
C GLY A 166 -2.26 9.12 -13.86
N PHE A 167 -2.45 10.14 -13.01
CA PHE A 167 -2.63 11.52 -13.45
C PHE A 167 -1.41 12.05 -14.20
N SER A 168 -0.23 11.87 -13.63
CA SER A 168 1.05 12.27 -14.21
C SER A 168 1.47 11.41 -15.41
N PHE A 169 0.97 10.16 -15.52
CA PHE A 169 1.15 9.34 -16.72
C PHE A 169 0.54 10.02 -17.95
N GLY A 170 -0.63 10.67 -17.79
CA GLY A 170 -1.28 11.49 -18.81
C GLY A 170 -0.49 12.76 -19.19
N GLY A 171 0.59 13.07 -18.48
CA GLY A 171 1.45 14.22 -18.75
C GLY A 171 1.15 15.46 -17.91
N GLU A 172 0.23 15.36 -16.96
CA GLU A 172 -0.09 16.44 -16.03
C GLU A 172 0.99 16.63 -14.95
N SER A 173 1.12 17.85 -14.46
CA SER A 173 2.06 18.17 -13.38
C SER A 173 1.49 17.79 -12.02
N ILE A 174 2.36 17.38 -11.10
CA ILE A 174 1.96 17.17 -9.70
C ILE A 174 1.49 18.47 -9.03
N PHE A 175 1.95 19.63 -9.51
CA PHE A 175 1.55 20.94 -9.00
C PHE A 175 0.18 21.40 -9.53
N SER A 176 -0.34 20.78 -10.61
CA SER A 176 -1.68 21.03 -11.13
C SER A 176 -2.73 20.05 -10.61
N THR A 177 -2.45 19.38 -9.49
CA THR A 177 -3.34 18.39 -8.88
C THR A 177 -4.74 18.97 -8.62
N PRO A 178 -5.81 18.47 -9.27
CA PRO A 178 -7.17 18.92 -9.00
C PRO A 178 -7.65 18.54 -7.59
N PRO A 179 -8.65 19.27 -7.04
CA PRO A 179 -9.26 18.98 -5.73
C PRO A 179 -9.68 17.51 -5.53
N LYS A 180 -10.09 16.84 -6.63
CA LYS A 180 -10.49 15.42 -6.61
C LYS A 180 -9.37 14.49 -6.11
N GLY A 181 -8.10 14.79 -6.39
CA GLY A 181 -6.97 14.00 -5.89
C GLY A 181 -6.86 14.09 -4.36
N TYR A 182 -6.96 15.30 -3.81
CA TYR A 182 -6.96 15.52 -2.36
C TYR A 182 -8.19 14.91 -1.68
N MET A 183 -9.36 14.90 -2.35
CA MET A 183 -10.54 14.19 -1.83
C MET A 183 -10.28 12.68 -1.71
N LEU A 184 -9.62 12.05 -2.68
CA LEU A 184 -9.24 10.63 -2.59
C LEU A 184 -8.28 10.37 -1.42
N LEU A 185 -7.37 11.31 -1.13
CA LEU A 185 -6.51 11.23 0.05
C LEU A 185 -7.35 11.16 1.32
N LEU A 186 -8.25 12.13 1.49
CA LEU A 186 -9.06 12.26 2.70
C LEU A 186 -9.99 11.05 2.86
N CYS A 187 -10.68 10.63 1.79
CA CYS A 187 -11.50 9.41 1.82
C CYS A 187 -10.68 8.16 2.15
N GLY A 188 -9.46 8.03 1.62
CA GLY A 188 -8.56 6.93 1.95
C GLY A 188 -8.14 6.93 3.42
N ALA A 189 -7.85 8.11 3.97
CA ALA A 189 -7.54 8.26 5.40
C ALA A 189 -8.73 7.92 6.29
N GLY A 190 -9.94 8.36 5.91
CA GLY A 190 -11.16 8.04 6.63
C GLY A 190 -11.48 6.55 6.62
N LEU A 191 -11.41 5.90 5.46
CA LEU A 191 -11.61 4.45 5.34
C LEU A 191 -10.60 3.66 6.18
N HIS A 192 -9.33 4.07 6.19
CA HIS A 192 -8.32 3.45 7.05
C HIS A 192 -8.66 3.63 8.54
N ALA A 193 -9.03 4.85 8.96
CA ALA A 193 -9.39 5.13 10.33
C ALA A 193 -10.62 4.33 10.79
N LEU A 194 -11.61 4.11 9.91
CA LEU A 194 -12.73 3.19 10.20
C LEU A 194 -12.26 1.75 10.38
N GLY A 195 -11.33 1.28 9.54
CA GLY A 195 -10.65 0.00 9.72
C GLY A 195 -10.03 -0.13 11.11
N ALA A 196 -9.21 0.85 11.50
CA ALA A 196 -8.57 0.88 12.82
C ALA A 196 -9.59 0.90 13.98
N VAL A 197 -10.77 1.50 13.80
CA VAL A 197 -11.84 1.45 14.82
C VAL A 197 -12.40 0.04 14.97
N MET A 198 -12.58 -0.71 13.88
CA MET A 198 -13.04 -2.10 13.94
C MET A 198 -12.04 -3.03 14.63
N ASP A 199 -10.75 -2.70 14.51
CA ASP A 199 -9.65 -3.51 15.05
C ASP A 199 -9.12 -3.00 16.41
N ALA A 200 -9.75 -1.98 16.99
CA ALA A 200 -9.21 -1.25 18.15
C ALA A 200 -8.90 -2.15 19.38
N ASP A 201 -9.80 -3.08 19.71
CA ASP A 201 -9.62 -3.97 20.86
C ASP A 201 -8.48 -4.98 20.61
N SER A 202 -8.41 -5.56 19.40
CA SER A 202 -7.34 -6.48 19.01
C SER A 202 -5.98 -5.77 18.91
N ASP A 203 -5.95 -4.55 18.39
CA ASP A 203 -4.75 -3.74 18.27
C ASP A 203 -4.23 -3.33 19.65
N ALA A 204 -5.12 -2.95 20.57
CA ALA A 204 -4.76 -2.65 21.94
C ALA A 204 -4.17 -3.87 22.67
N ALA A 205 -4.78 -5.05 22.49
CA ALA A 205 -4.27 -6.31 23.05
C ALA A 205 -2.89 -6.70 22.48
N ALA A 206 -2.63 -6.41 21.21
CA ALA A 206 -1.35 -6.61 20.56
C ALA A 206 -0.31 -5.51 20.87
N GLY A 207 -0.69 -4.45 21.58
CA GLY A 207 0.16 -3.31 21.92
C GLY A 207 0.43 -2.36 20.75
N GLN A 208 -0.42 -2.34 19.72
CA GLN A 208 -0.32 -1.42 18.58
C GLN A 208 -0.85 -0.02 18.93
N ARG A 209 -0.16 1.01 18.42
CA ARG A 209 -0.50 2.41 18.66
C ARG A 209 -1.09 3.07 17.41
N THR A 210 -2.33 2.72 17.09
CA THR A 210 -3.08 3.28 15.95
C THR A 210 -3.86 4.54 16.37
N ILE A 211 -4.49 5.21 15.40
CA ILE A 211 -5.41 6.32 15.67
C ILE A 211 -6.53 5.92 16.64
N ALA A 212 -7.04 4.69 16.52
CA ALA A 212 -8.15 4.20 17.32
C ALA A 212 -7.73 3.84 18.74
N THR A 213 -6.58 3.18 18.93
CA THR A 213 -6.08 2.87 20.28
C THR A 213 -5.61 4.12 21.02
N TYR A 214 -5.18 5.17 20.30
CA TYR A 214 -4.76 6.43 20.91
C TYR A 214 -5.91 7.41 21.21
N LEU A 215 -6.81 7.65 20.26
CA LEU A 215 -7.91 8.62 20.42
C LEU A 215 -9.16 7.98 21.04
N GLY A 216 -9.28 6.66 21.01
CA GLY A 216 -10.50 5.90 21.29
C GLY A 216 -11.44 5.87 20.09
N ALA A 217 -12.25 4.80 20.00
CA ALA A 217 -13.15 4.52 18.88
C ALA A 217 -13.99 5.75 18.46
N ARG A 218 -14.67 6.41 19.42
CA ARG A 218 -15.54 7.56 19.12
C ARG A 218 -14.83 8.70 18.39
N ARG A 219 -13.63 9.09 18.83
CA ARG A 219 -12.90 10.20 18.23
C ARG A 219 -12.27 9.82 16.90
N ALA A 220 -11.81 8.57 16.77
CA ALA A 220 -11.33 8.04 15.50
C ALA A 220 -12.45 7.94 14.46
N THR A 221 -13.67 7.57 14.83
CA THR A 221 -14.84 7.63 13.93
C THR A 221 -15.15 9.06 13.50
N ILE A 222 -15.11 10.04 14.42
CA ILE A 222 -15.32 11.46 14.06
C ILE A 222 -14.26 11.91 13.06
N PHE A 223 -12.98 11.62 13.32
CA PHE A 223 -11.90 11.89 12.37
C PHE A 223 -12.22 11.29 11.01
N ALA A 224 -12.60 10.01 10.96
CA ALA A 224 -12.90 9.32 9.73
C ALA A 224 -14.07 9.93 8.94
N THR A 225 -15.07 10.51 9.61
CA THR A 225 -16.19 11.19 8.94
C THR A 225 -15.86 12.60 8.44
N LEU A 226 -14.77 13.20 8.92
CA LEU A 226 -14.33 14.54 8.55
C LEU A 226 -13.26 14.54 7.45
N THR A 227 -12.68 13.37 7.17
CA THR A 227 -11.73 13.12 6.08
C THR A 227 -12.43 12.33 4.98
#